data_AF-A0A924VET5-F1
#
_entry.id   AF-A0A924VET5-F1
#
_cell.length_a   1.000
_cell.length_b   1.000
_cell.length_c   1.000
_cell.angle_alpha   90.00
_cell.angle_beta   90.00
_cell.angle_gamma   90.00
#
_symmetry.space_group_name_H-M   'P 1'
#
loop_
_entity.id
_entity.type
_entity.pdbx_description
1 polymer ?
#
loop_
_entity_poly.entity_id
_entity_poly.type
_entity_poly.pdbx_seq_one_letter_code
_entity_poly.pdbx_strand_id
1 'polypeptide(L)'
;MIWLHKLLLKFKPYYLLIEWTKVMILPGFSPLPVYTVASFFFMEIGKDELINKASSLAYNFMLAIFPAIIFIFTLIPYIPIPGFQDQLIKLIALVLPLEAYEAVKTTMMDIVNNQNSKLLSFGFILALFFATNGVHTLMQAFNKSSLLMETRPWLKQRLVAVYLTVLISFALIFG
;
A
#
# COMPACT_ATOMS: atom_id res chain seq x y z
N MET A 1 3.81 -26.78 -2.14
CA MET A 1 5.07 -26.64 -1.38
C MET A 1 5.72 -27.94 -0.90
N ILE A 2 5.00 -29.07 -0.78
CA ILE A 2 5.53 -30.33 -0.21
C ILE A 2 6.71 -30.93 -1.00
N TRP A 3 6.73 -30.76 -2.33
CA TRP A 3 7.79 -31.29 -3.18
C TRP A 3 9.14 -30.56 -2.99
N LEU A 4 9.11 -29.24 -2.87
CA LEU A 4 10.31 -28.42 -2.68
C LEU A 4 10.98 -28.71 -1.34
N HIS A 5 10.20 -28.87 -0.27
CA HIS A 5 10.71 -29.27 1.04
C HIS A 5 11.39 -30.64 1.00
N LYS A 6 10.80 -31.62 0.30
CA LYS A 6 11.41 -32.95 0.10
C LYS A 6 12.69 -32.90 -0.73
N LEU A 7 12.79 -31.99 -1.70
CA LEU A 7 14.00 -31.76 -2.48
C LEU A 7 15.12 -31.15 -1.62
N LEU A 8 14.80 -30.12 -0.84
CA LEU A 8 15.75 -29.40 0.00
C LEU A 8 16.28 -30.25 1.17
N LEU A 9 15.49 -31.19 1.69
CA LEU A 9 15.93 -32.15 2.73
C LEU A 9 17.09 -33.05 2.27
N LYS A 10 17.32 -33.21 0.95
CA LYS A 10 18.47 -33.95 0.43
C LYS A 10 19.79 -33.20 0.59
N PHE A 11 19.75 -31.88 0.80
CA PHE A 11 20.93 -31.07 1.07
C PHE A 11 21.27 -31.10 2.57
N LYS A 12 22.47 -31.63 2.89
CA LYS A 12 23.02 -31.69 4.27
C LYS A 12 22.89 -30.40 5.08
N PRO A 13 23.23 -29.20 4.57
CA PRO A 13 23.12 -27.96 5.37
C PRO A 13 21.68 -27.61 5.71
N TYR A 14 20.73 -27.86 4.81
CA TYR A 14 19.30 -27.61 5.05
C TYR A 14 18.73 -28.59 6.09
N TYR A 15 19.09 -29.88 5.98
CA TYR A 15 18.68 -30.88 6.97
C TYR A 15 19.18 -30.56 8.38
N LEU A 16 20.45 -30.19 8.53
CA LEU A 16 21.04 -29.80 9.83
C LEU A 16 20.36 -28.57 10.43
N LEU A 17 20.04 -27.56 9.60
CA LEU A 17 19.30 -26.38 10.05
C LEU A 17 17.89 -26.72 10.56
N ILE A 18 17.18 -27.60 9.85
CA ILE A 18 15.83 -28.05 10.23
C ILE A 18 15.85 -28.83 11.54
N GLU A 19 16.78 -29.78 11.71
CA GLU A 19 16.90 -30.56 12.94
C GLU A 19 17.29 -29.68 14.13
N TRP A 20 18.21 -28.73 13.94
CA TRP A 20 18.56 -27.77 14.98
C TRP A 20 17.37 -26.92 15.41
N THR A 21 16.54 -26.44 14.47
CA THR A 21 15.32 -25.66 14.78
C THR A 21 14.19 -26.48 15.42
N LYS A 22 14.21 -27.82 15.33
CA LYS A 22 13.27 -28.69 16.06
C LYS A 22 13.65 -28.90 17.53
N VAL A 23 14.91 -28.67 17.89
CA VAL A 23 15.41 -28.85 19.27
C VAL A 23 15.55 -27.50 19.99
N MET A 24 15.81 -26.42 19.24
CA MET A 24 15.90 -25.08 19.80
C MET A 24 14.52 -24.59 20.27
N ILE A 25 14.42 -24.27 21.56
CA ILE A 25 13.25 -23.63 22.18
C ILE A 25 13.64 -22.20 22.52
N LEU A 26 12.95 -21.22 21.93
CA LEU A 26 13.18 -19.81 22.25
C LEU A 26 12.60 -19.49 23.63
N PRO A 27 13.32 -18.75 24.49
CA PRO A 27 12.81 -18.31 25.78
C PRO A 27 11.55 -17.46 25.57
N GLY A 28 10.44 -17.85 26.21
CA GLY A 28 9.10 -17.24 26.05
C GLY A 28 8.10 -18.05 25.23
N PHE A 29 8.53 -19.09 24.49
CA PHE A 29 7.66 -19.93 23.64
C PHE A 29 7.53 -21.39 24.12
N SER A 30 7.99 -21.72 25.33
CA SER A 30 7.84 -23.09 25.88
C SER A 30 6.36 -23.49 25.96
N PRO A 31 5.95 -24.66 25.44
CA PRO A 31 6.77 -25.84 25.12
C PRO A 31 7.06 -26.05 23.60
N LEU A 32 6.96 -25.01 22.76
CA LEU A 32 7.00 -25.17 21.30
C LEU A 32 8.40 -24.94 20.68
N PRO A 33 8.92 -25.88 19.87
CA PRO A 33 10.14 -25.66 19.08
C PRO A 33 9.99 -24.55 18.03
N VAL A 34 11.11 -23.92 17.66
CA VAL A 34 11.14 -22.88 16.61
C VAL A 34 10.58 -23.40 15.29
N TYR A 35 10.87 -24.65 14.93
CA TYR A 35 10.29 -25.28 13.73
C TYR A 35 8.76 -25.28 13.75
N THR A 36 8.15 -25.63 14.89
CA THR A 36 6.69 -25.65 15.04
C THR A 36 6.11 -24.25 14.91
N VAL A 37 6.70 -23.26 15.59
CA VAL A 37 6.28 -21.86 15.50
C VAL A 37 6.39 -21.34 14.06
N ALA A 38 7.52 -21.57 13.39
CA ALA A 38 7.73 -21.13 12.02
C ALA A 38 6.77 -21.82 11.04
N SER A 39 6.60 -23.14 11.14
CA SER A 39 5.68 -23.89 10.28
C SER A 39 4.22 -23.44 10.48
N PHE A 40 3.80 -23.22 11.72
CA PHE A 40 2.48 -22.69 12.04
C PHE A 40 2.30 -21.27 11.51
N PHE A 41 3.28 -20.40 11.69
CA PHE A 41 3.26 -19.03 11.18
C PHE A 41 3.11 -18.95 9.66
N PHE A 42 3.93 -19.70 8.90
CA PHE A 42 3.82 -19.72 7.43
C PHE A 42 2.51 -20.36 6.96
N MET A 43 1.99 -21.36 7.67
CA MET A 43 0.68 -21.94 7.40
C MET A 43 -0.45 -20.94 7.64
N GLU A 44 -0.38 -20.18 8.75
CA GLU A 44 -1.38 -19.17 9.12
C GLU A 44 -1.36 -17.97 8.14
N ILE A 45 -0.17 -17.54 7.69
CA ILE A 45 -0.03 -16.51 6.65
C ILE A 45 -0.70 -16.95 5.35
N GLY A 46 -0.58 -18.24 5.01
CA GLY A 46 -1.15 -18.83 3.81
C GLY A 46 -2.67 -19.00 3.85
N LYS A 47 -3.33 -18.73 4.99
CA LYS A 47 -4.79 -18.80 5.08
C LYS A 47 -5.42 -17.66 4.29
N ASP A 48 -6.50 -17.98 3.60
CA ASP A 48 -7.24 -17.05 2.74
C ASP A 48 -7.69 -15.79 3.48
N GLU A 49 -7.97 -15.86 4.79
CA GLU A 49 -8.37 -14.68 5.57
C GLU A 49 -7.36 -13.53 5.54
N LEU A 50 -6.06 -13.83 5.70
CA LEU A 50 -5.03 -12.79 5.72
C LEU A 50 -4.78 -12.26 4.30
N ILE A 51 -4.68 -13.19 3.34
CA ILE A 51 -4.46 -12.88 1.92
C ILE A 51 -5.61 -12.02 1.36
N ASN A 52 -6.87 -12.35 1.68
CA ASN A 52 -8.04 -11.59 1.24
C ASN A 52 -8.05 -10.16 1.79
N LYS A 53 -7.66 -9.98 3.06
CA LYS A 53 -7.53 -8.65 3.66
C LYS A 53 -6.40 -7.84 3.03
N ALA A 54 -5.22 -8.43 2.86
CA ALA A 54 -4.09 -7.79 2.20
C ALA A 54 -4.44 -7.39 0.76
N SER A 55 -5.14 -8.27 0.03
CA SER A 55 -5.61 -8.00 -1.34
C SER A 55 -6.63 -6.88 -1.39
N SER A 56 -7.56 -6.83 -0.43
CA SER A 56 -8.54 -5.73 -0.33
C SER A 56 -7.87 -4.39 -0.03
N LEU A 57 -6.84 -4.37 0.82
CA LEU A 57 -6.05 -3.17 1.09
C LEU A 57 -5.28 -2.72 -0.16
N ALA A 58 -4.58 -3.64 -0.83
CA ALA A 58 -3.85 -3.36 -2.07
C ALA A 58 -4.78 -2.85 -3.18
N TYR A 59 -5.98 -3.41 -3.31
CA TYR A 59 -6.99 -2.96 -4.27
C TYR A 59 -7.43 -1.52 -4.00
N ASN A 60 -7.72 -1.16 -2.75
CA ASN A 60 -8.09 0.21 -2.38
C ASN A 60 -6.95 1.20 -2.68
N PHE A 61 -5.70 0.85 -2.39
CA PHE A 61 -4.56 1.69 -2.74
C PHE A 61 -4.34 1.81 -4.24
N MET A 62 -4.49 0.72 -5.00
CA MET A 62 -4.40 0.74 -6.46
C MET A 62 -5.44 1.69 -7.07
N LEU A 63 -6.69 1.63 -6.59
CA LEU A 63 -7.74 2.57 -7.01
C LEU A 63 -7.44 4.02 -6.63
N ALA A 64 -6.75 4.26 -5.50
CA ALA A 64 -6.37 5.60 -5.06
C ALA A 64 -5.28 6.24 -5.95
N ILE A 65 -4.45 5.44 -6.63
CA ILE A 65 -3.34 5.94 -7.46
C ILE A 65 -3.85 6.83 -8.59
N PHE A 66 -4.92 6.44 -9.29
CA PHE A 66 -5.40 7.21 -10.45
C PHE A 66 -5.88 8.63 -10.06
N PRO A 67 -6.79 8.80 -9.08
CA PRO A 67 -7.18 10.15 -8.65
C PRO A 67 -6.02 10.93 -8.02
N ALA A 68 -5.09 10.26 -7.33
CA ALA A 68 -3.92 10.92 -6.75
C ALA A 68 -3.00 11.50 -7.83
N ILE A 69 -2.74 10.76 -8.92
CA ILE A 69 -1.94 11.26 -10.06
C ILE A 69 -2.62 12.48 -10.68
N ILE A 70 -3.94 12.41 -10.93
CA ILE A 70 -4.70 13.54 -11.49
C ILE A 70 -4.63 14.76 -10.56
N PHE A 71 -4.79 14.56 -9.26
CA PHE A 71 -4.67 15.62 -8.26
C PHE A 71 -3.28 16.25 -8.27
N ILE A 72 -2.21 15.45 -8.30
CA ILE A 72 -0.83 15.94 -8.39
C ILE A 72 -0.62 16.73 -9.69
N PHE A 73 -1.10 16.22 -10.82
CA PHE A 73 -0.90 16.89 -12.11
C PHE A 73 -1.66 18.21 -12.19
N THR A 74 -2.87 18.27 -11.63
CA THR A 74 -3.66 19.50 -11.56
C THR A 74 -3.12 20.54 -10.59
N LEU A 75 -2.23 20.17 -9.66
CA LEU A 75 -1.51 21.13 -8.81
C LEU A 75 -0.37 21.85 -9.55
N ILE A 76 0.23 21.21 -10.56
CA ILE A 76 1.37 21.77 -11.31
C ILE A 76 1.13 23.19 -11.85
N PRO A 77 0.01 23.51 -12.53
CA PRO A 77 -0.23 24.86 -13.07
C PRO A 77 -0.39 25.95 -11.99
N TYR A 78 -0.49 25.57 -10.71
CA TYR A 78 -0.53 26.51 -9.59
C TYR A 78 0.86 26.81 -9.00
N ILE A 79 1.92 26.12 -9.44
CA ILE A 79 3.28 26.34 -8.98
C ILE A 79 3.87 27.56 -9.71
N PRO A 80 4.17 28.66 -9.00
CA PRO A 80 4.62 29.91 -9.63
C PRO A 80 6.14 29.89 -9.89
N ILE A 81 6.63 28.86 -10.59
CA ILE A 81 8.04 28.70 -10.97
C ILE A 81 8.16 28.79 -12.50
N PRO A 82 8.83 29.82 -13.05
CA PRO A 82 9.00 29.97 -14.50
C PRO A 82 9.68 28.76 -15.14
N GLY A 83 9.08 28.20 -16.20
CA GLY A 83 9.65 27.09 -16.96
C GLY A 83 9.59 25.72 -16.27
N PHE A 84 8.94 25.61 -15.11
CA PHE A 84 8.80 24.34 -14.39
C PHE A 84 8.01 23.30 -15.21
N GLN A 85 6.93 23.75 -15.85
CA GLN A 85 6.07 22.92 -16.70
C GLN A 85 6.86 22.31 -17.86
N ASP A 86 7.64 23.13 -18.57
CA ASP A 86 8.45 22.69 -19.70
C ASP A 86 9.54 21.69 -19.28
N GLN A 87 10.19 21.93 -18.14
CA GLN A 87 11.19 21.02 -17.59
C GLN A 87 10.58 19.67 -17.22
N LEU A 88 9.39 19.69 -16.59
CA LEU A 88 8.68 18.47 -16.23
C LEU A 88 8.27 17.66 -17.47
N ILE A 89 7.73 18.31 -18.50
CA ILE A 89 7.33 17.64 -19.74
C ILE A 89 8.53 16.99 -20.41
N LYS A 90 9.69 17.67 -20.44
CA LYS A 90 10.94 17.12 -20.98
C LYS A 90 11.42 15.89 -20.19
N LEU A 91 11.32 15.93 -18.86
CA LEU A 91 11.68 14.80 -18.01
C LEU A 91 10.79 13.59 -18.29
N ILE A 92 9.48 13.79 -18.39
CA ILE A 92 8.52 12.72 -18.70
C ILE A 92 8.80 12.12 -20.08
N ALA A 93 9.08 12.96 -21.08
CA ALA A 93 9.43 12.51 -22.43
C ALA A 93 10.74 11.68 -22.48
N LEU A 94 11.63 11.86 -21.51
CA LEU A 94 12.89 11.09 -21.41
C LEU A 94 12.69 9.73 -20.72
N VAL A 95 11.66 9.60 -19.88
CA VAL A 95 11.37 8.36 -19.13
C VAL A 95 10.41 7.44 -19.90
N LEU A 96 9.47 8.01 -20.65
CA LEU A 96 8.47 7.22 -21.38
C LEU A 96 8.96 6.81 -22.79
N PRO A 97 8.63 5.59 -23.25
CA PRO A 97 8.73 5.24 -24.66
C PRO A 97 7.89 6.19 -25.53
N LEU A 98 8.31 6.40 -26.78
CA LEU A 98 7.72 7.38 -27.69
C LEU A 98 6.20 7.18 -27.87
N GLU A 99 5.76 5.95 -28.04
CA GLU A 99 4.35 5.59 -28.24
C GLU A 99 3.50 5.93 -27.01
N ALA A 100 4.03 5.68 -25.81
CA ALA A 100 3.35 5.99 -24.56
C ALA A 100 3.28 7.50 -24.32
N TYR A 101 4.36 8.23 -24.63
CA TYR A 101 4.39 9.69 -24.53
C TYR A 101 3.37 10.34 -25.47
N GLU A 102 3.38 10.00 -26.76
CA GLU A 102 2.44 10.58 -27.73
C GLU A 102 0.97 10.26 -27.40
N ALA A 103 0.69 9.10 -26.78
CA ALA A 103 -0.66 8.74 -26.34
C ALA A 103 -1.21 9.66 -25.22
N VAL A 104 -0.36 10.22 -24.35
CA VAL A 104 -0.78 11.01 -23.18
C VAL A 104 -0.41 12.49 -23.26
N LYS A 105 0.45 12.87 -24.20
CA LYS A 105 1.05 14.20 -24.33
C LYS A 105 0.03 15.34 -24.36
N THR A 106 -1.04 15.21 -25.13
CA THR A 106 -2.07 16.26 -25.28
C THR A 106 -2.80 16.50 -23.96
N THR A 107 -3.34 15.43 -23.36
CA THR A 107 -4.01 15.48 -22.05
C THR A 107 -3.08 15.99 -20.96
N MET A 108 -1.82 15.56 -20.97
CA MET A 108 -0.83 16.02 -20.01
C MET A 108 -0.54 17.51 -20.16
N MET A 109 -0.28 18.01 -21.38
CA MET A 109 -0.06 19.43 -21.64
C MET A 109 -1.25 20.28 -21.23
N ASP A 110 -2.47 19.81 -21.48
CA ASP A 110 -3.68 20.52 -21.07
C ASP A 110 -3.78 20.64 -19.54
N ILE A 111 -3.56 19.54 -18.82
CA ILE A 111 -3.64 19.51 -17.34
C ILE A 111 -2.50 20.31 -16.69
N VAL A 112 -1.30 20.26 -17.25
CA VAL A 112 -0.08 20.89 -16.69
C VAL A 112 -0.05 22.40 -16.97
N ASN A 113 -0.57 22.85 -18.10
CA ASN A 113 -0.50 24.26 -18.51
C ASN A 113 -1.77 25.06 -18.16
N ASN A 114 -2.91 24.40 -17.95
CA ASN A 114 -4.16 25.09 -17.63
C ASN A 114 -4.63 24.76 -16.21
N GLN A 115 -4.90 25.81 -15.44
CA GLN A 115 -5.50 25.67 -14.11
C GLN A 115 -6.93 25.15 -14.23
N ASN A 116 -7.17 23.92 -13.77
CA ASN A 116 -8.49 23.31 -13.79
C ASN A 116 -8.97 23.00 -12.37
N SER A 117 -9.53 24.02 -11.70
CA SER A 117 -10.00 23.91 -10.31
C SER A 117 -11.07 22.83 -10.10
N LYS A 118 -11.86 22.51 -11.15
CA LYS A 118 -12.87 21.45 -11.10
C LYS A 118 -12.21 20.07 -11.02
N LEU A 119 -11.22 19.83 -11.89
CA LEU A 119 -10.47 18.58 -11.91
C LEU A 119 -9.62 18.41 -10.64
N LEU A 120 -9.00 19.49 -10.15
CA LEU A 120 -8.27 19.52 -8.89
C LEU A 120 -9.16 19.10 -7.71
N SER A 121 -10.31 19.75 -7.55
CA SER A 121 -11.23 19.48 -6.44
C SER A 121 -11.81 18.06 -6.52
N PHE A 122 -12.18 17.62 -7.72
CA PHE A 122 -12.70 16.27 -7.94
C PHE A 122 -11.64 15.19 -7.65
N GLY A 123 -10.41 15.39 -8.14
CA GLY A 123 -9.27 14.52 -7.87
C GLY A 123 -8.94 14.46 -6.38
N PHE A 124 -8.96 15.60 -5.69
CA PHE A 124 -8.75 15.68 -4.24
C PHE A 124 -9.81 14.86 -3.46
N ILE A 125 -11.10 15.05 -3.76
CA ILE A 125 -12.19 14.35 -3.09
C ILE A 125 -12.07 12.83 -3.32
N LEU A 126 -11.81 12.40 -4.56
CA LEU A 126 -11.64 10.98 -4.87
C LEU A 126 -10.40 10.39 -4.20
N ALA A 127 -9.26 11.07 -4.26
CA ALA A 127 -8.04 10.62 -3.60
C ALA A 127 -8.24 10.47 -2.10
N LEU A 128 -8.85 11.47 -1.45
CA LEU A 128 -9.20 11.42 -0.03
C LEU A 128 -10.17 10.28 0.27
N PHE A 129 -11.18 10.05 -0.58
CA PHE A 129 -12.15 8.98 -0.41
C PHE A 129 -11.49 7.59 -0.44
N PHE A 130 -10.67 7.31 -1.45
CA PHE A 130 -9.98 6.01 -1.57
C PHE A 130 -8.90 5.84 -0.50
N ALA A 131 -8.14 6.88 -0.17
CA ALA A 131 -7.16 6.84 0.92
C ALA A 131 -7.84 6.54 2.27
N THR A 132 -8.98 7.21 2.54
CA THR A 132 -9.80 6.96 3.74
C THR A 132 -10.31 5.52 3.77
N ASN A 133 -10.70 4.94 2.63
CA ASN A 133 -11.08 3.52 2.57
C ASN A 133 -9.92 2.61 2.98
N GLY A 134 -8.70 2.86 2.47
CA GLY A 134 -7.50 2.11 2.83
C GLY A 134 -7.19 2.18 4.33
N VAL A 135 -7.20 3.38 4.91
CA VAL A 135 -6.97 3.59 6.35
C VAL A 135 -8.07 2.95 7.19
N HIS A 136 -9.33 3.00 6.74
CA HIS A 136 -10.44 2.33 7.42
C HIS A 136 -10.27 0.80 7.43
N THR A 137 -9.89 0.19 6.31
CA THR A 137 -9.57 -1.24 6.24
C THR A 137 -8.40 -1.60 7.14
N LEU A 138 -7.37 -0.76 7.22
CA LEU A 138 -6.24 -0.95 8.12
C LEU A 138 -6.67 -0.91 9.59
N MET A 139 -7.54 0.05 9.96
CA MET A 139 -8.12 0.13 11.30
C MET A 139 -8.90 -1.14 11.65
N GLN A 140 -9.73 -1.66 10.74
CA GLN A 140 -10.44 -2.93 10.93
C GLN A 140 -9.47 -4.11 11.09
N ALA A 141 -8.39 -4.14 10.31
CA ALA A 141 -7.37 -5.17 10.40
C ALA A 141 -6.69 -5.16 11.78
N PHE A 142 -6.31 -3.98 12.29
CA PHE A 142 -5.71 -3.83 13.62
C PHE A 142 -6.66 -4.15 14.77
N ASN A 143 -7.92 -3.71 14.70
CA ASN A 143 -8.90 -4.07 15.71
C ASN A 143 -9.05 -5.60 15.81
N LYS A 144 -9.15 -6.28 14.66
CA LYS A 144 -9.23 -7.75 14.63
C LYS A 144 -7.94 -8.42 15.14
N SER A 145 -6.74 -7.89 14.84
CA SER A 145 -5.49 -8.47 15.38
C SER A 145 -5.34 -8.29 16.88
N SER A 146 -5.82 -7.16 17.41
CA SER A 146 -5.77 -6.84 18.85
C SER A 146 -6.95 -7.42 19.63
N LEU A 147 -7.79 -8.26 18.99
CA LEU A 147 -9.01 -8.83 19.57
C LEU A 147 -9.98 -7.77 20.13
N LEU A 148 -9.91 -6.54 19.60
CA LEU A 148 -10.80 -5.44 19.99
C LEU A 148 -12.08 -5.51 19.16
N MET A 149 -13.21 -5.61 19.85
CA MET A 149 -14.52 -5.49 19.23
C MET A 149 -14.82 -4.02 18.97
N GLU A 150 -15.11 -3.69 17.71
CA GLU A 150 -15.42 -2.32 17.31
C GLU A 150 -16.87 -1.97 17.67
N THR A 151 -17.04 -1.12 18.69
CA THR A 151 -18.36 -0.69 19.18
C THR A 151 -18.81 0.65 18.61
N ARG A 152 -17.93 1.38 17.90
CA ARG A 152 -18.26 2.69 17.34
C ARG A 152 -19.22 2.54 16.16
N PRO A 153 -20.21 3.44 15.99
CA PRO A 153 -21.05 3.46 14.80
C PRO A 153 -20.23 3.77 13.55
N TRP A 154 -20.69 3.28 12.40
CA TRP A 154 -20.03 3.42 11.09
C TRP A 154 -19.56 4.86 10.80
N LEU A 155 -20.38 5.86 11.12
CA LEU A 155 -20.03 7.26 10.88
C LEU A 155 -18.84 7.73 11.73
N LYS A 156 -18.76 7.33 13.01
CA LYS A 156 -17.61 7.68 13.87
C LYS A 156 -16.34 6.98 13.39
N GLN A 157 -16.44 5.72 12.96
CA GLN A 157 -15.30 5.01 12.37
C GLN A 157 -14.80 5.71 11.10
N ARG A 158 -15.71 6.21 10.26
CA ARG A 158 -15.38 6.93 9.04
C ARG A 158 -14.68 8.25 9.33
N LEU A 159 -15.17 9.03 10.29
CA LEU A 159 -14.54 10.29 10.69
C LEU A 159 -13.13 10.08 11.26
N VAL A 160 -12.93 9.04 12.07
CA VAL A 160 -11.60 8.68 12.58
C VAL A 160 -10.67 8.29 11.43
N ALA A 161 -11.15 7.50 10.45
CA ALA A 161 -10.34 7.14 9.29
C ALA A 161 -9.94 8.37 8.45
N VAL A 162 -10.85 9.33 8.23
CA VAL A 162 -10.52 10.60 7.55
C VAL A 162 -9.48 11.37 8.34
N TYR A 163 -9.67 11.52 9.64
CA TYR A 163 -8.73 12.23 10.52
C TYR A 163 -7.33 11.61 10.47
N LEU A 164 -7.22 10.28 10.61
CA LEU A 164 -5.95 9.56 10.50
C LEU A 164 -5.33 9.71 9.11
N THR A 165 -6.13 9.66 8.04
CA THR A 165 -5.64 9.85 6.66
C THR A 165 -5.02 11.24 6.50
N VAL A 166 -5.71 12.28 6.96
CA VAL A 166 -5.19 13.66 6.92
C VAL A 166 -3.94 13.79 7.78
N LEU A 167 -3.93 13.24 9.00
CA LEU A 167 -2.77 13.28 9.90
C LEU A 167 -1.54 12.62 9.28
N ILE A 168 -1.70 11.43 8.67
CA ILE A 168 -0.61 10.74 7.98
C ILE A 168 -0.10 11.58 6.80
N SER A 169 -1.00 12.15 5.99
CA SER A 169 -0.60 13.02 4.87
C SER A 169 0.18 14.25 5.35
N PHE A 170 -0.27 14.90 6.43
CA PHE A 170 0.45 16.02 7.03
C PHE A 170 1.82 15.58 7.57
N ALA A 171 1.89 14.45 8.28
CA ALA A 171 3.14 13.91 8.80
C ALA A 171 4.15 13.59 7.68
N LEU A 172 3.69 13.13 6.51
CA LEU A 172 4.56 12.86 5.36
C LEU A 172 5.05 14.14 4.66
N ILE A 173 4.29 15.23 4.71
CA ILE A 173 4.66 16.50 4.08
C ILE A 173 5.65 17.29 4.95
N PHE A 174 5.48 17.22 6.28
CA PHE A 174 6.24 18.03 7.24
C PHE A 174 7.29 17.27 8.06
N GLY A 175 7.25 15.93 8.05
CA GLY A 175 8.22 15.06 8.73
C GLY A 175 9.32 14.60 7.79
#